data_AF-A0A3D8USG8-F1
#
_entry.id   AF-A0A3D8USG8-F1
#
_cell.length_a   1.000
_cell.length_b   1.000
_cell.length_c   1.000
_cell.angle_alpha   90.00
_cell.angle_beta   90.00
_cell.angle_gamma   90.00
#
_symmetry.space_group_name_H-M   'P 1'
#
loop_
_entity.id
_entity.type
_entity.pdbx_description
1 polymer ?
#
loop_
_entity_poly.entity_id
_entity_poly.type
_entity_poly.pdbx_seq_one_letter_code
_entity_poly.pdbx_strand_id
1 'polypeptide(L)'
;MSDFTLKAELRSDIGKGASRRLRRLADKIPAIVYGGKEDAKSITLEHDEINNMLDDEAAYSSIINLNIDGETEEVLIKDLQRHPFKLKLLHVDFKRIVRGENMEANVPLHFINEDAAPGKKDGGIMSHQLTTVEISCRPRNLPEYIEVDLGEMNIGDSIHLSEITLPEGVELIAFMHGDVEDNDLTVANMVPPAVEEVEEDADEVDETEVPASEQKDDEGDDASSDKKEKDED
;
A
#
# COMPACT_ATOMS: atom_id res chain seq x y z
N MET A 1 13.38 -11.13 -15.21
CA MET A 1 14.27 -11.21 -14.04
C MET A 1 15.16 -9.99 -13.99
N SER A 2 14.58 -8.91 -13.51
CA SER A 2 15.31 -7.77 -12.99
C SER A 2 16.01 -8.23 -11.71
N ASP A 3 17.35 -8.12 -11.65
CA ASP A 3 18.11 -8.48 -10.45
C ASP A 3 18.09 -7.30 -9.48
N PHE A 4 17.25 -7.39 -8.44
CA PHE A 4 17.19 -6.37 -7.39
C PHE A 4 18.22 -6.65 -6.31
N THR A 5 19.06 -5.66 -6.02
CA THR A 5 20.09 -5.75 -4.97
C THR A 5 20.00 -4.55 -4.05
N LEU A 6 19.96 -4.78 -2.74
CA LEU A 6 19.92 -3.75 -1.72
C LEU A 6 21.05 -3.92 -0.71
N LYS A 7 21.62 -2.80 -0.26
CA LYS A 7 22.58 -2.80 0.84
C LYS A 7 21.86 -2.57 2.16
N ALA A 8 22.24 -3.35 3.15
CA ALA A 8 21.70 -3.32 4.49
C ALA A 8 22.83 -3.30 5.51
N GLU A 9 22.60 -2.57 6.60
CA GLU A 9 23.50 -2.53 7.75
C GLU A 9 22.78 -3.15 8.96
N LEU A 10 23.47 -3.95 9.77
CA LEU A 10 22.91 -4.44 11.03
C LEU A 10 22.68 -3.29 12.00
N ARG A 11 21.50 -3.25 12.63
CA ARG A 11 21.20 -2.27 13.67
C ARG A 11 21.20 -2.89 15.06
N SER A 12 21.77 -2.15 16.01
CA SER A 12 21.74 -2.47 17.44
C SER A 12 20.75 -1.59 18.22
N ASP A 13 20.51 -0.34 17.78
CA ASP A 13 19.57 0.59 18.43
C ASP A 13 18.13 0.31 17.96
N ILE A 14 17.32 -0.25 18.86
CA ILE A 14 15.94 -0.70 18.58
C ILE A 14 14.95 0.12 19.39
N GLY A 15 13.79 0.41 18.79
CA GLY A 15 12.66 1.04 19.46
C GLY A 15 12.19 2.33 18.78
N LYS A 16 11.08 2.87 19.28
CA LYS A 16 10.39 4.02 18.66
C LYS A 16 11.29 5.25 18.50
N GLY A 17 12.09 5.58 19.52
CA GLY A 17 12.98 6.73 19.51
C GLY A 17 14.11 6.58 18.49
N ALA A 18 14.77 5.43 18.48
CA ALA A 18 15.82 5.07 17.54
C ALA A 18 15.33 5.13 16.09
N SER A 19 14.24 4.41 15.77
CA SER A 19 13.66 4.39 14.43
C SER A 19 13.19 5.77 13.94
N ARG A 20 12.71 6.64 14.84
CA ARG A 20 12.33 8.02 14.49
C ARG A 20 13.55 8.90 14.20
N ARG A 21 14.63 8.77 14.98
CA ARG A 21 15.88 9.49 14.72
C ARG A 21 16.50 9.05 13.40
N LEU A 22 16.53 7.74 13.16
CA LEU A 22 17.07 7.13 11.94
C LEU A 22 16.42 7.72 10.68
N ARG A 23 15.08 7.71 10.62
CA ARG A 23 14.32 8.30 9.50
C ARG A 23 14.42 9.82 9.36
N ARG A 24 14.73 10.55 10.44
CA ARG A 24 14.76 12.02 10.44
C ARG A 24 16.15 12.59 10.16
N LEU A 25 17.19 11.93 10.67
CA LEU A 25 18.55 12.47 10.70
C LEU A 25 19.46 11.80 9.66
N ALA A 26 19.23 10.53 9.36
CA ALA A 26 20.08 9.75 8.45
C ALA A 26 19.39 9.37 7.14
N ASP A 27 18.09 9.69 7.00
CA ASP A 27 17.22 9.27 5.90
C ASP A 27 17.29 7.76 5.57
N LYS A 28 17.55 6.96 6.59
CA LYS A 28 17.47 5.50 6.51
C LYS A 28 16.11 5.03 7.00
N ILE A 29 15.74 3.81 6.66
CA ILE A 29 14.53 3.14 7.15
C ILE A 29 14.87 1.85 7.89
N PRO A 30 14.19 1.58 9.01
CA PRO A 30 14.30 0.30 9.69
C PRO A 30 13.62 -0.80 8.87
N ALA A 31 14.24 -1.97 8.84
CA ALA A 31 13.66 -3.17 8.26
C ALA A 31 14.02 -4.40 9.10
N ILE A 32 13.30 -5.49 8.86
CA ILE A 32 13.53 -6.78 9.53
C ILE A 32 13.62 -7.87 8.48
N VAL A 33 14.61 -8.76 8.64
CA VAL A 33 14.71 -9.99 7.86
C VAL A 33 14.41 -11.16 8.78
N TYR A 34 13.43 -11.99 8.43
CA TYR A 34 13.04 -13.16 9.20
C TYR A 34 12.66 -14.34 8.32
N GLY A 35 12.41 -15.49 8.94
CA GLY A 35 12.06 -16.72 8.24
C GLY A 35 13.26 -17.62 7.98
N GLY A 36 12.98 -18.81 7.46
CA GLY A 36 13.95 -19.91 7.38
C GLY A 36 14.29 -20.46 8.76
N LYS A 37 15.56 -20.86 8.94
CA LYS A 37 16.08 -21.47 10.18
C LYS A 37 16.90 -20.52 11.04
N GLU A 38 17.17 -19.31 10.54
CA GLU A 38 17.98 -18.31 11.23
C GLU A 38 17.11 -17.34 12.02
N ASP A 39 17.71 -16.76 13.06
CA ASP A 39 17.06 -15.72 13.87
C ASP A 39 16.73 -14.47 13.04
N ALA A 40 15.74 -13.72 13.51
CA ALA A 40 15.36 -12.46 12.88
C ALA A 40 16.49 -11.42 13.03
N LYS A 41 16.91 -10.82 11.91
CA LYS A 41 17.93 -9.77 11.88
C LYS A 41 17.25 -8.42 11.74
N SER A 42 17.61 -7.51 12.63
CA SER A 42 17.20 -6.12 12.57
C SER A 42 18.21 -5.36 11.71
N ILE A 43 17.73 -4.74 10.64
CA ILE A 43 18.59 -4.06 9.65
C ILE A 43 18.11 -2.63 9.38
N THR A 44 18.97 -1.86 8.72
CA THR A 44 18.64 -0.53 8.20
C THR A 44 19.00 -0.45 6.72
N LEU A 45 18.14 0.21 5.96
CA LEU A 45 18.29 0.45 4.52
C LEU A 45 18.35 1.95 4.24
N GLU A 46 19.04 2.34 3.18
CA GLU A 46 18.96 3.70 2.64
C GLU A 46 17.56 3.92 2.02
N HIS A 47 16.87 5.01 2.38
CA HIS A 47 15.49 5.24 1.92
C HIS A 47 15.40 5.38 0.41
N ASP A 48 16.32 6.13 -0.20
CA ASP A 48 16.33 6.38 -1.65
C ASP A 48 16.53 5.10 -2.47
N GLU A 49 17.42 4.19 -2.05
CA GLU A 49 17.72 2.96 -2.79
C GLU A 49 16.50 2.05 -2.90
N ILE A 50 15.83 1.79 -1.77
CA ILE A 50 14.60 0.98 -1.76
C ILE A 50 13.43 1.73 -2.38
N ASN A 51 13.33 3.05 -2.24
CA ASN A 51 12.25 3.80 -2.86
C ASN A 51 12.34 3.72 -4.40
N ASN A 52 13.54 3.92 -4.97
CA ASN A 52 13.78 3.76 -6.40
C ASN A 52 13.53 2.33 -6.88
N MET A 53 13.85 1.33 -6.05
CA MET A 53 13.57 -0.07 -6.36
C MET A 53 12.06 -0.32 -6.44
N LEU A 54 11.29 0.24 -5.50
CA LEU A 54 9.84 0.08 -5.39
C LEU A 54 9.04 0.87 -6.42
N ASP A 55 9.68 1.75 -7.19
CA ASP A 55 9.09 2.39 -8.35
C ASP A 55 8.87 1.37 -9.49
N ASP A 56 9.63 0.27 -9.51
CA ASP A 56 9.36 -0.89 -10.36
C ASP A 56 8.36 -1.81 -9.63
N GLU A 57 7.20 -2.03 -10.24
CA GLU A 57 6.15 -2.88 -9.66
C GLU A 57 6.58 -4.36 -9.55
N ALA A 58 7.51 -4.81 -10.40
CA ALA A 58 8.07 -6.15 -10.27
C ALA A 58 8.88 -6.33 -8.98
N ALA A 59 9.28 -5.25 -8.30
CA ALA A 59 10.02 -5.32 -7.04
C ALA A 59 9.21 -5.97 -5.90
N TYR A 60 7.87 -5.89 -5.91
CA TYR A 60 7.02 -6.49 -4.87
C TYR A 60 6.98 -8.03 -4.97
N SER A 61 7.10 -8.55 -6.19
CA SER A 61 6.91 -9.95 -6.56
C SER A 61 8.22 -10.62 -7.01
N SER A 62 9.38 -10.04 -6.67
CA SER A 62 10.69 -10.55 -7.10
C SER A 62 11.62 -10.87 -5.94
N ILE A 63 12.58 -11.76 -6.23
CA ILE A 63 13.62 -12.12 -5.28
C ILE A 63 14.64 -10.99 -5.20
N ILE A 64 14.85 -10.48 -4.00
CA ILE A 64 15.78 -9.39 -3.72
C ILE A 64 17.03 -9.98 -3.06
N ASN A 65 18.19 -9.59 -3.58
CA ASN A 65 19.48 -9.90 -2.97
C ASN A 65 19.83 -8.81 -1.95
N LEU A 66 19.73 -9.14 -0.67
CA LEU A 66 19.98 -8.21 0.40
C LEU A 66 21.38 -8.45 0.97
N ASN A 67 22.28 -7.48 0.81
CA ASN A 67 23.66 -7.53 1.26
C ASN A 67 23.78 -6.92 2.66
N ILE A 68 23.93 -7.77 3.68
CA ILE A 68 24.12 -7.40 5.08
C ILE A 68 25.61 -7.51 5.41
N ASP A 69 26.30 -6.39 5.58
CA ASP A 69 27.71 -6.34 6.00
C ASP A 69 28.66 -7.27 5.19
N GLY A 70 28.36 -7.52 3.91
CA GLY A 70 29.14 -8.38 3.00
C GLY A 70 28.56 -9.77 2.75
N GLU A 71 27.55 -10.20 3.52
CA GLU A 71 26.81 -11.45 3.31
C GLU A 71 25.55 -11.20 2.49
N THR A 72 25.30 -11.99 1.45
CA THR A 72 24.11 -11.85 0.60
C THR A 72 23.05 -12.87 0.98
N GLU A 73 21.84 -12.40 1.29
CA GLU A 73 20.66 -13.21 1.56
C GLU A 73 19.58 -13.00 0.49
N GLU A 74 18.96 -14.08 0.01
CA GLU A 74 17.80 -14.04 -0.90
C GLU A 74 16.52 -13.83 -0.07
N VAL A 75 15.81 -12.73 -0.31
CA VAL A 75 14.61 -12.35 0.44
C VAL A 75 13.47 -11.89 -0.47
N LEU A 76 12.25 -11.94 0.04
CA LEU A 76 11.04 -11.36 -0.56
C LEU A 76 10.47 -10.29 0.38
N ILE A 77 9.92 -9.21 -0.17
CA ILE A 77 9.11 -8.26 0.60
C ILE A 77 7.80 -8.94 1.01
N LYS A 78 7.56 -9.04 2.33
CA LYS A 78 6.29 -9.54 2.87
C LYS A 78 5.32 -8.41 3.21
N ASP A 79 5.81 -7.35 3.84
CA ASP A 79 5.01 -6.18 4.21
C ASP A 79 5.80 -4.89 4.01
N LEU A 80 5.08 -3.82 3.66
CA LEU A 80 5.63 -2.51 3.41
C LEU A 80 4.75 -1.44 4.06
N GLN A 81 5.31 -0.74 5.04
CA GLN A 81 4.61 0.34 5.72
C GLN A 81 4.97 1.68 5.11
N ARG A 82 3.97 2.38 4.59
CA ARG A 82 4.10 3.73 4.04
C ARG A 82 3.51 4.76 4.99
N HIS A 83 4.08 5.97 4.97
CA HIS A 83 3.46 7.08 5.67
C HIS A 83 2.19 7.52 4.93
N PRO A 84 1.03 7.67 5.60
CA PRO A 84 -0.26 7.91 4.93
C PRO A 84 -0.32 9.24 4.16
N PHE A 85 0.39 10.26 4.65
CA PHE A 85 0.43 11.59 4.01
C PHE A 85 1.74 11.93 3.29
N LYS A 86 2.87 11.31 3.68
CA LYS A 86 4.19 11.70 3.17
C LYS A 86 4.65 10.58 2.25
N LEU A 87 5.34 10.94 1.17
CA LEU A 87 6.00 9.98 0.29
C LEU A 87 7.28 9.41 0.95
N LYS A 88 7.11 8.79 2.13
CA LYS A 88 8.19 8.16 2.90
C LYS A 88 7.78 6.78 3.36
N LEU A 89 8.72 5.86 3.26
CA LEU A 89 8.60 4.53 3.83
C LEU A 89 8.85 4.60 5.35
N LEU A 90 8.15 3.75 6.09
CA LEU A 90 8.23 3.67 7.54
C LEU A 90 8.97 2.41 8.00
N HIS A 91 8.67 1.28 7.35
CA HIS A 91 9.20 -0.03 7.68
C HIS A 91 9.07 -0.98 6.48
N VAL A 92 9.99 -1.94 6.38
CA VAL A 92 9.91 -3.03 5.41
C VAL A 92 10.16 -4.36 6.12
N ASP A 93 9.33 -5.35 5.81
CA ASP A 93 9.46 -6.72 6.31
C ASP A 93 9.94 -7.61 5.17
N PHE A 94 11.07 -8.28 5.39
CA PHE A 94 11.64 -9.24 4.46
C PHE A 94 11.50 -10.66 5.00
N LYS A 95 10.99 -11.56 4.16
CA LYS A 95 10.91 -13.00 4.41
C LYS A 95 12.03 -13.70 3.63
N ARG A 96 12.87 -14.46 4.32
CA ARG A 96 13.94 -15.25 3.69
C ARG A 96 13.36 -16.35 2.82
N ILE A 97 13.98 -16.54 1.66
CA ILE A 97 13.59 -17.58 0.73
C ILE A 97 14.38 -18.86 1.04
N VAL A 98 13.65 -19.94 1.34
CA VAL A 98 14.25 -21.27 1.51
C VAL A 98 14.05 -22.06 0.22
N ARG A 99 15.16 -22.46 -0.39
CA ARG A 99 15.12 -23.21 -1.65
C ARG A 99 14.38 -24.54 -1.45
N GLY A 100 13.33 -24.74 -2.23
CA GLY A 100 12.57 -25.99 -2.30
C GLY A 100 11.28 -26.01 -1.49
N GLU A 101 11.07 -25.02 -0.61
CA GLU A 101 9.82 -24.82 0.14
C GLU A 101 8.86 -23.91 -0.64
N ASN A 102 7.56 -23.99 -0.33
CA ASN A 102 6.59 -23.03 -0.84
C ASN A 102 6.75 -21.70 -0.09
N MET A 103 6.56 -20.61 -0.82
CA MET A 103 6.60 -19.25 -0.31
C MET A 103 5.33 -18.51 -0.68
N GLU A 104 4.98 -17.55 0.15
CA GLU A 104 3.84 -16.67 -0.07
C GLU A 104 4.36 -15.34 -0.60
N ALA A 105 3.74 -14.82 -1.64
CA ALA A 105 4.10 -13.55 -2.25
C ALA A 105 2.85 -12.74 -2.60
N ASN A 106 2.97 -11.42 -2.48
CA ASN A 106 1.97 -10.48 -3.01
C ASN A 106 2.37 -10.13 -4.44
N VAL A 107 1.53 -10.48 -5.41
CA VAL A 107 1.80 -10.25 -6.83
C VAL A 107 0.80 -9.22 -7.38
N PRO A 108 1.26 -8.22 -8.13
CA PRO A 108 0.39 -7.25 -8.78
C PRO A 108 -0.44 -7.86 -9.91
N LEU A 109 -1.66 -7.35 -10.08
CA LEU A 109 -2.55 -7.68 -11.18
C LEU A 109 -2.44 -6.62 -12.27
N HIS A 110 -2.20 -7.05 -13.51
CA HIS A 110 -2.16 -6.20 -14.69
C HIS A 110 -3.40 -6.42 -15.52
N PHE A 111 -4.21 -5.36 -15.62
CA PHE A 111 -5.45 -5.39 -16.37
C PHE A 111 -5.18 -5.05 -17.83
N ILE A 112 -5.54 -5.97 -18.73
CA ILE A 112 -5.35 -5.81 -20.18
C ILE A 112 -6.71 -5.65 -20.87
N ASN A 113 -6.68 -5.05 -22.07
CA ASN A 113 -7.85 -4.85 -22.93
C ASN A 113 -9.01 -4.04 -22.33
N GLU A 114 -8.78 -3.29 -21.24
CA GLU A 114 -9.77 -2.41 -20.64
C GLU A 114 -10.46 -1.48 -21.64
N ASP A 115 -9.68 -0.87 -22.54
CA ASP A 115 -10.18 0.07 -23.56
C ASP A 115 -10.97 -0.62 -24.68
N ALA A 116 -10.76 -1.92 -24.88
CA ALA A 116 -11.47 -2.70 -25.87
C ALA A 116 -12.85 -3.16 -25.38
N ALA A 117 -13.04 -3.21 -24.06
CA ALA A 117 -14.24 -3.74 -23.42
C ALA A 117 -15.52 -3.05 -23.91
N PRO A 118 -16.55 -3.81 -24.29
CA PRO A 118 -17.80 -3.25 -24.81
C PRO A 118 -18.45 -2.30 -23.79
N GLY A 119 -18.49 -2.66 -22.51
CA GLY A 119 -19.15 -1.81 -21.53
C GLY A 119 -18.39 -0.50 -21.23
N LYS A 120 -17.07 -0.43 -21.45
CA LYS A 120 -16.32 0.84 -21.36
C LYS A 120 -16.65 1.76 -22.53
N LYS A 121 -16.86 1.20 -23.73
CA LYS A 121 -17.32 1.95 -24.93
C LYS A 121 -18.74 2.47 -24.76
N ASP A 122 -19.57 1.74 -24.01
CA ASP A 122 -20.94 2.15 -23.67
C ASP A 122 -21.01 3.16 -22.51
N GLY A 123 -19.86 3.65 -22.02
CA GLY A 123 -19.77 4.68 -20.98
C GLY A 123 -19.67 4.13 -19.56
N GLY A 124 -19.49 2.82 -19.37
CA GLY A 124 -19.22 2.20 -18.08
C GLY A 124 -17.86 2.61 -17.50
N ILE A 125 -17.79 2.65 -16.17
CA ILE A 125 -16.58 2.96 -15.40
C ILE A 125 -16.03 1.66 -14.84
N MET A 126 -14.74 1.41 -15.11
CA MET A 126 -14.05 0.26 -14.53
C MET A 126 -13.66 0.56 -13.08
N SER A 127 -14.00 -0.36 -12.18
CA SER A 127 -13.63 -0.31 -10.78
C SER A 127 -12.74 -1.51 -10.44
N HIS A 128 -11.50 -1.24 -10.06
CA HIS A 128 -10.57 -2.27 -9.58
C HIS A 128 -10.70 -2.39 -8.06
N GLN A 129 -11.24 -3.51 -7.59
CA GLN A 129 -11.40 -3.77 -6.15
C GLN A 129 -10.11 -4.33 -5.55
N LEU A 130 -9.39 -5.15 -6.32
CA LEU A 130 -8.10 -5.72 -5.95
C LEU A 130 -7.06 -5.37 -7.01
N THR A 131 -5.92 -4.83 -6.59
CA THR A 131 -4.77 -4.55 -7.46
C THR A 131 -3.63 -5.53 -7.25
N THR A 132 -3.64 -6.27 -6.13
CA THR A 132 -2.62 -7.25 -5.76
C THR A 132 -3.28 -8.47 -5.16
N VAL A 133 -2.69 -9.64 -5.36
CA VAL A 133 -3.21 -10.91 -4.83
C VAL A 133 -2.10 -11.70 -4.15
N GLU A 134 -2.46 -12.38 -3.06
CA GLU A 134 -1.54 -13.24 -2.32
C GLU A 134 -1.54 -14.66 -2.90
N ILE A 135 -0.37 -15.11 -3.33
CA ILE A 135 -0.17 -16.43 -3.93
C ILE A 135 0.80 -17.28 -3.12
N SER A 136 0.63 -18.59 -3.21
CA SER A 136 1.57 -19.62 -2.75
C SER A 136 2.24 -20.24 -3.97
N CYS A 137 3.56 -20.17 -4.05
CA CYS A 137 4.32 -20.77 -5.16
C CYS A 137 5.73 -21.16 -4.71
N ARG A 138 6.44 -21.90 -5.58
CA ARG A 138 7.87 -22.14 -5.38
C ARG A 138 8.66 -20.93 -5.87
N PRO A 139 9.86 -20.64 -5.32
CA PRO A 139 10.67 -19.49 -5.76
C PRO A 139 10.99 -19.46 -7.26
N ARG A 140 11.00 -20.62 -7.92
CA ARG A 140 11.24 -20.75 -9.38
C ARG A 140 10.04 -20.41 -10.25
N ASN A 141 8.84 -20.45 -9.69
CA ASN A 141 7.58 -20.25 -10.40
C ASN A 141 6.94 -18.90 -10.05
N LEU A 142 7.67 -18.04 -9.34
CA LEU A 142 7.18 -16.73 -8.91
C LEU A 142 7.02 -15.81 -10.15
N PRO A 143 5.78 -15.41 -10.51
CA PRO A 143 5.54 -14.49 -11.60
C PRO A 143 5.80 -13.04 -11.15
N GLU A 144 6.27 -12.19 -12.08
CA GLU A 144 6.44 -10.75 -11.81
C GLU A 144 5.08 -10.04 -11.71
N TYR A 145 4.09 -10.46 -12.49
CA TYR A 145 2.71 -9.96 -12.46
C TYR A 145 1.75 -11.03 -12.99
N ILE A 146 0.44 -10.85 -12.77
CA ILE A 146 -0.62 -11.71 -13.32
C ILE A 146 -1.51 -10.87 -14.22
N GLU A 147 -1.67 -11.28 -15.47
CA GLU A 147 -2.55 -10.60 -16.42
C GLU A 147 -4.01 -11.01 -16.21
N VAL A 148 -4.92 -10.02 -16.24
CA VAL A 148 -6.36 -10.22 -16.18
C VAL A 148 -6.98 -9.55 -17.41
N ASP A 149 -7.61 -10.36 -18.27
CA ASP A 149 -8.25 -9.87 -19.49
C ASP A 149 -9.64 -9.31 -19.21
N LEU A 150 -9.83 -8.01 -19.46
CA LEU A 150 -11.09 -7.30 -19.26
C LEU A 150 -11.83 -7.04 -20.59
N GLY A 151 -11.34 -7.55 -21.72
CA GLY A 151 -11.78 -7.18 -23.06
C GLY A 151 -13.22 -7.57 -23.43
N GLU A 152 -13.82 -8.53 -22.72
CA GLU A 152 -15.18 -9.01 -22.99
C GLU A 152 -16.23 -8.49 -21.98
N MET A 153 -15.83 -7.62 -21.04
CA MET A 153 -16.71 -7.14 -19.98
C MET A 153 -17.79 -6.16 -20.45
N ASN A 154 -19.04 -6.40 -20.06
CA ASN A 154 -20.17 -5.51 -20.24
C ASN A 154 -20.48 -4.74 -18.94
N ILE A 155 -21.34 -3.72 -19.05
CA ILE A 155 -21.81 -2.98 -17.88
C ILE A 155 -22.60 -3.91 -16.96
N GLY A 156 -22.20 -3.97 -15.69
CA GLY A 156 -22.77 -4.86 -14.68
C GLY A 156 -22.00 -6.16 -14.46
N ASP A 157 -21.03 -6.48 -15.33
CA ASP A 157 -20.22 -7.68 -15.18
C ASP A 157 -19.12 -7.49 -14.11
N SER A 158 -18.74 -8.60 -13.47
CA SER A 158 -17.67 -8.67 -12.47
C SER A 158 -16.81 -9.89 -12.72
N ILE A 159 -15.49 -9.71 -12.59
CA ILE A 159 -14.51 -10.80 -12.64
C ILE A 159 -14.11 -11.16 -11.22
N HIS A 160 -14.10 -12.45 -10.96
CA HIS A 160 -13.77 -13.03 -9.65
C HIS A 160 -12.37 -13.67 -9.65
N LEU A 161 -11.82 -13.92 -8.46
CA LEU A 161 -10.51 -14.57 -8.30
C LEU A 161 -10.45 -15.94 -8.96
N SER A 162 -11.57 -16.67 -8.96
CA SER A 162 -11.69 -18.00 -9.57
C SER A 162 -11.56 -18.00 -11.11
N GLU A 163 -11.81 -16.85 -11.74
CA GLU A 163 -11.80 -16.68 -13.20
C GLU A 163 -10.42 -16.23 -13.74
N ILE A 164 -9.48 -15.89 -12.85
CA ILE A 164 -8.13 -15.47 -13.24
C ILE A 164 -7.31 -16.65 -13.75
N THR A 165 -6.65 -16.46 -14.89
CA THR A 165 -5.68 -17.42 -15.41
C THR A 165 -4.37 -17.36 -14.62
N LEU A 166 -4.08 -18.42 -13.85
CA LEU A 166 -2.85 -18.52 -13.06
C LEU A 166 -1.76 -19.29 -13.83
N PRO A 167 -0.48 -18.87 -13.71
CA PRO A 167 0.64 -19.60 -14.29
C PRO A 167 0.93 -20.91 -13.54
N GLU A 168 1.70 -21.81 -14.17
CA GLU A 168 1.93 -23.16 -13.65
C GLU A 168 2.61 -23.19 -12.26
N GLY A 169 1.98 -23.88 -11.31
CA GLY A 169 2.52 -24.06 -9.95
C GLY A 169 2.37 -22.83 -9.05
N VAL A 170 1.43 -21.94 -9.39
CA VAL A 170 0.95 -20.85 -8.55
C VAL A 170 -0.45 -21.20 -8.03
N GLU A 171 -0.64 -21.09 -6.71
CA GLU A 171 -1.92 -21.32 -6.04
C GLU A 171 -2.35 -20.04 -5.32
N LEU A 172 -3.66 -19.76 -5.31
CA LEU A 172 -4.22 -18.62 -4.58
C LEU A 172 -4.41 -18.98 -3.10
N ILE A 173 -3.84 -18.19 -2.20
CA ILE A 173 -3.93 -18.47 -0.75
C ILE A 173 -5.38 -18.42 -0.27
N ALA A 174 -6.19 -17.53 -0.85
CA ALA A 174 -7.61 -17.41 -0.58
C ALA A 174 -8.36 -18.76 -0.71
N PHE A 175 -7.94 -19.63 -1.63
CA PHE A 175 -8.56 -20.95 -1.85
C PHE A 175 -7.89 -22.08 -1.04
N MET A 176 -6.76 -21.82 -0.39
CA MET A 176 -6.09 -22.81 0.46
C MET A 176 -6.68 -22.91 1.87
N HIS A 177 -7.33 -21.84 2.35
CA HIS A 177 -7.80 -21.70 3.73
C HIS A 177 -9.32 -21.60 3.84
N GLY A 178 -10.08 -22.47 3.18
CA GLY A 178 -11.53 -22.54 3.37
C GLY A 178 -12.29 -23.06 2.14
N ASP A 179 -13.61 -22.97 2.21
CA ASP A 179 -14.47 -23.23 1.06
C ASP A 179 -14.22 -22.17 -0.03
N VAL A 180 -14.04 -22.63 -1.27
CA VAL A 180 -13.69 -21.77 -2.42
C VAL A 180 -14.77 -20.72 -2.68
N GLU A 181 -16.03 -21.06 -2.44
CA GLU A 181 -17.19 -20.18 -2.66
C GLU A 181 -17.21 -18.95 -1.72
N ASP A 182 -16.68 -19.07 -0.51
CA ASP A 182 -16.67 -17.98 0.47
C ASP A 182 -15.51 -16.99 0.26
N ASN A 183 -14.46 -17.41 -0.45
CA ASN A 183 -13.24 -16.63 -0.65
C ASN A 183 -13.09 -16.10 -2.08
N ASP A 184 -14.13 -16.24 -2.92
CA ASP A 184 -14.12 -15.79 -4.31
C ASP A 184 -14.39 -14.27 -4.41
N LEU A 185 -13.37 -13.49 -4.07
CA LEU A 185 -13.44 -12.04 -4.08
C LEU A 185 -13.57 -11.51 -5.51
N THR A 186 -14.34 -10.43 -5.67
CA THR A 186 -14.37 -9.67 -6.90
C THR A 186 -13.08 -8.90 -7.08
N VAL A 187 -12.49 -9.00 -8.27
CA VAL A 187 -11.20 -8.41 -8.63
C VAL A 187 -11.42 -7.08 -9.33
N ALA A 188 -12.27 -7.10 -10.36
CA ALA A 188 -12.67 -5.93 -11.13
C ALA A 188 -14.15 -6.02 -11.48
N ASN A 189 -14.84 -4.90 -11.53
CA ASN A 189 -16.23 -4.83 -11.95
C ASN A 189 -16.50 -3.57 -12.77
N MET A 190 -17.43 -3.69 -13.72
CA MET A 190 -17.80 -2.60 -14.61
C MET A 190 -19.14 -1.99 -14.16
N VAL A 191 -19.08 -0.73 -13.71
CA VAL A 191 -20.24 -0.03 -13.12
C VAL A 191 -20.83 0.92 -14.16
N PRO A 192 -22.17 1.07 -14.24
CA PRO A 192 -22.77 2.10 -15.07
C PRO A 192 -22.30 3.51 -14.63
N PRO A 193 -22.22 4.48 -15.55
CA PRO A 193 -21.89 5.85 -15.17
C PRO A 193 -22.94 6.37 -14.20
N ALA A 194 -22.49 6.89 -13.05
CA ALA A 194 -23.37 7.61 -12.16
C ALA A 194 -23.85 8.87 -12.90
N VAL A 195 -25.13 8.91 -13.24
CA VAL A 195 -25.77 10.17 -13.61
C VAL A 195 -25.86 10.95 -12.30
N GLU A 196 -25.06 12.01 -12.15
CA GLU A 196 -25.40 13.07 -11.20
C GLU A 196 -26.76 13.60 -11.63
N GLU A 197 -27.83 13.11 -11.00
CA GLU A 197 -29.01 13.94 -10.81
C GLU A 197 -28.53 15.10 -9.95
N VAL A 198 -28.15 16.19 -10.61
CA VAL A 198 -28.17 17.51 -10.01
C VAL A 198 -29.63 17.68 -9.60
N GLU A 199 -29.93 17.39 -8.33
CA GLU A 199 -31.09 18.02 -7.71
C GLU A 199 -30.83 19.51 -7.86
N GLU A 200 -31.49 20.11 -8.87
CA GLU A 200 -31.70 21.55 -8.95
C GLU A 200 -32.46 21.91 -7.67
N ASP A 201 -31.73 22.15 -6.59
CA ASP A 201 -32.20 22.96 -5.48
C ASP A 201 -32.50 24.32 -6.10
N ALA A 202 -33.78 24.51 -6.42
CA ALA A 202 -34.31 25.75 -6.92
C ALA A 202 -34.07 26.82 -5.86
N ASP A 203 -33.05 27.65 -6.09
CA ASP A 203 -32.89 28.96 -5.49
C ASP A 203 -34.17 29.78 -5.74
N GLU A 204 -35.11 29.74 -4.79
CA GLU A 204 -36.15 30.75 -4.66
C GLU A 204 -35.57 31.90 -3.82
N VAL A 205 -35.02 32.87 -4.54
CA VAL A 205 -34.74 34.22 -4.06
C VAL A 205 -36.06 34.93 -3.74
N ASP A 206 -36.28 35.27 -2.48
CA ASP A 206 -37.15 36.39 -2.11
C ASP A 206 -36.32 37.42 -1.30
N GLU A 207 -36.01 38.54 -1.96
CA GLU A 207 -35.53 39.75 -1.31
C GLU A 207 -36.74 40.50 -0.72
N THR A 208 -36.74 40.75 0.60
CA THR A 208 -37.29 42.02 1.11
C THR A 208 -36.62 42.48 2.41
N GLU A 209 -35.98 43.64 2.30
CA GLU A 209 -35.72 44.71 3.28
C GLU A 209 -34.86 44.48 4.56
N VAL A 210 -33.65 45.03 4.48
CA VAL A 210 -32.90 45.69 5.57
C VAL A 210 -33.65 46.97 6.02
N PRO A 211 -33.56 47.45 7.29
CA PRO A 211 -32.33 48.15 7.69
C PRO A 211 -31.87 48.02 9.16
N ALA A 212 -30.55 48.18 9.26
CA ALA A 212 -29.66 48.55 10.36
C ALA A 212 -30.22 49.11 11.69
N SER A 213 -29.59 48.66 12.78
CA SER A 213 -29.04 49.58 13.78
C SER A 213 -27.63 49.14 14.21
N GLU A 214 -26.78 50.15 14.32
CA GLU A 214 -25.34 50.11 14.49
C GLU A 214 -24.98 50.44 15.95
N GLN A 215 -23.78 50.02 16.36
CA GLN A 215 -22.88 50.61 17.39
C GLN A 215 -22.60 49.86 18.71
N LYS A 216 -21.33 49.44 18.76
CA LYS A 216 -20.27 49.77 19.75
C LYS A 216 -20.21 48.95 21.04
N ASP A 217 -19.13 48.18 21.18
CA ASP A 217 -17.85 48.52 21.84
C ASP A 217 -17.98 48.29 23.35
N ASP A 218 -17.23 47.32 23.89
CA ASP A 218 -16.24 47.64 24.92
C ASP A 218 -15.25 46.49 25.11
N GLU A 219 -13.97 46.85 25.05
CA GLU A 219 -12.84 46.13 25.61
C GLU A 219 -12.98 46.03 27.14
N GLY A 220 -12.31 45.05 27.73
CA GLY A 220 -12.25 44.92 29.19
C GLY A 220 -11.23 43.89 29.63
N ASP A 221 -9.97 44.16 29.29
CA ASP A 221 -8.77 43.65 29.98
C ASP A 221 -8.76 44.14 31.44
N ASP A 222 -8.37 43.30 32.40
CA ASP A 222 -7.20 43.53 33.26
C ASP A 222 -7.13 42.61 34.51
N ALA A 223 -5.99 41.94 34.59
CA ALA A 223 -5.15 41.58 35.74
C ALA A 223 -5.71 41.00 37.07
N SER A 224 -5.14 39.85 37.45
CA SER A 224 -4.02 39.73 38.43
C SER A 224 -3.89 38.25 38.84
N SER A 225 -2.74 37.63 39.10
CA SER A 225 -1.38 38.10 39.38
C SER A 225 -0.38 36.97 39.12
N ASP A 226 0.79 37.37 38.62
CA ASP A 226 2.05 36.62 38.62
C ASP A 226 2.67 36.68 40.04
N LYS A 227 3.11 35.54 40.59
CA LYS A 227 4.38 35.49 41.34
C LYS A 227 4.97 34.09 41.45
N LYS A 228 6.02 33.90 40.66
CA LYS A 228 7.29 33.18 40.89
C LYS A 228 7.73 32.92 42.35
N GLU A 229 8.69 31.98 42.42
CA GLU A 229 9.69 31.67 43.48
C GLU A 229 9.29 30.61 44.51
N LYS A 230 10.14 29.67 44.95
CA LYS A 230 11.43 29.08 44.52
C LYS A 230 11.69 27.96 45.55
N ASP A 231 12.48 26.96 45.17
CA ASP A 231 13.08 25.99 46.10
C ASP A 231 13.83 26.66 47.27
N GLU A 232 13.75 26.08 48.49
CA GLU A 232 14.88 25.70 49.39
C GLU A 232 14.41 25.54 50.86
N ASP A 233 14.88 24.44 51.46
CA ASP A 233 14.78 23.94 52.85
C ASP A 233 13.45 23.38 53.41
#